data_AF-A0A357KWB2-F1
#
_entry.id   AF-A0A357KWB2-F1
#
_cell.length_a   1.000
_cell.length_b   1.000
_cell.length_c   1.000
_cell.angle_alpha   90.00
_cell.angle_beta   90.00
_cell.angle_gamma   90.00
#
_symmetry.space_group_name_H-M   'P 1'
#
loop_
_entity.id
_entity.type
_entity.pdbx_description
1 polymer ?
#
loop_
_entity_poly.entity_id
_entity_poly.type
_entity_poly.pdbx_seq_one_letter_code
_entity_poly.pdbx_strand_id
1 'polypeptide(L)'
;ASHADALAPRHRAALAAQMGALAQAWRAEDAPGASAAIAELSRLLPVSAEALYPSRSRLTMESWYHKARHATWLWLVYLLSLVFLLSSVAYQWDRARAIGIGAFVAALTLHTVALGWRWYVSGRWPNSNMFEAVTTSVWFGAVLAIALDLWARRTPMRGLFALTGAGASMAALMAAHFFPGQLNPSINNMMP
;
A
#
# COMPACT_ATOMS: atom_id res chain seq x y z
N ALA A 1 25.69 10.69 14.72
CA ALA A 1 25.74 9.38 15.40
C ALA A 1 24.80 8.45 14.65
N SER A 2 25.32 7.40 14.01
CA SER A 2 24.48 6.51 13.21
C SER A 2 23.59 5.68 14.13
N HIS A 3 22.39 5.27 13.68
CA HIS A 3 21.48 4.40 14.47
C HIS A 3 22.14 3.11 14.99
N ALA A 4 23.28 2.72 14.42
CA ALA A 4 24.10 1.61 14.90
C ALA A 4 24.66 1.85 16.31
N ASP A 5 25.00 3.09 16.68
CA ASP A 5 25.61 3.42 17.98
C ASP A 5 24.66 3.26 19.17
N ALA A 6 23.36 3.14 18.93
CA ALA A 6 22.33 3.00 19.97
C ALA A 6 22.24 1.59 20.60
N LEU A 7 22.83 0.57 19.97
CA LEU A 7 22.74 -0.82 20.44
C LEU A 7 23.94 -1.18 21.34
N ALA A 8 23.69 -1.71 22.54
CA ALA A 8 24.77 -2.18 23.41
C ALA A 8 25.61 -3.29 22.71
N PRO A 9 26.95 -3.33 22.88
CA PRO A 9 27.81 -4.29 22.18
C PRO A 9 27.39 -5.76 22.33
N ARG A 10 26.91 -6.13 23.52
CA ARG A 10 26.38 -7.47 23.82
C ARG A 10 25.16 -7.84 22.96
N HIS A 11 24.26 -6.89 22.70
CA HIS A 11 23.07 -7.13 21.90
C HIS A 11 23.42 -7.23 20.41
N ARG A 12 24.39 -6.44 19.93
CA ARG A 12 24.89 -6.54 18.54
C ARG A 12 25.53 -7.91 18.29
N ALA A 13 26.36 -8.39 19.20
CA ALA A 13 27.00 -9.70 19.08
C ALA A 13 25.96 -10.84 19.07
N ALA A 14 24.96 -10.81 19.95
CA ALA A 14 23.89 -11.80 20.00
C ALA A 14 23.06 -11.82 18.71
N LEU A 15 22.67 -10.65 18.18
CA LEU A 15 21.93 -10.54 16.91
C LEU A 15 22.77 -11.02 15.72
N ALA A 16 24.06 -10.66 15.66
CA ALA A 16 24.96 -11.10 14.60
C ALA A 16 25.17 -12.62 14.60
N ALA A 17 25.30 -13.22 15.79
CA ALA A 17 25.42 -14.67 15.92
C ALA A 17 24.17 -15.40 15.38
N GLN A 18 22.97 -14.93 15.73
CA GLN A 18 21.73 -15.54 15.24
C GLN A 18 21.49 -15.28 13.75
N MET A 19 21.88 -14.11 13.22
CA MET A 19 21.92 -13.88 11.76
C MET A 19 22.86 -14.85 11.04
N GLY A 20 24.04 -15.11 11.63
CA GLY A 20 25.00 -16.08 11.11
C GLY A 20 24.43 -17.50 11.11
N ALA A 21 23.78 -17.92 12.20
CA ALA A 21 23.13 -19.21 12.33
C ALA A 21 22.00 -19.39 11.30
N LEU A 22 21.16 -18.36 11.13
CA LEU A 22 20.13 -18.36 10.09
C LEU A 22 20.72 -18.51 8.69
N ALA A 23 21.75 -17.74 8.36
CA ALA A 23 22.38 -17.79 7.04
C ALA A 23 23.08 -19.13 6.75
N GLN A 24 23.59 -19.81 7.78
CA GLN A 24 24.17 -21.15 7.65
C GLN A 24 23.07 -22.20 7.46
N ALA A 25 22.06 -22.20 8.33
CA ALA A 25 20.95 -23.14 8.24
C ALA A 25 20.18 -23.01 6.91
N TRP A 26 19.98 -21.78 6.42
CA TRP A 26 19.37 -21.53 5.12
C TRP A 26 20.18 -22.12 3.97
N ARG A 27 21.50 -21.94 3.97
CA ARG A 27 22.40 -22.51 2.94
C ARG A 27 22.52 -24.03 3.02
N ALA A 28 22.30 -24.60 4.20
CA ALA A 28 22.30 -26.04 4.44
C ALA A 28 20.92 -26.68 4.21
N GLU A 29 19.90 -25.91 3.81
CA GLU A 29 18.50 -26.36 3.69
C GLU A 29 17.93 -26.95 5.00
N ASP A 30 18.51 -26.58 6.15
CA ASP A 30 18.09 -27.02 7.48
C ASP A 30 16.91 -26.16 7.98
N ALA A 31 15.69 -26.57 7.63
CA ALA A 31 14.47 -25.88 8.03
C ALA A 31 14.27 -25.79 9.56
N PRO A 32 14.53 -26.85 10.37
CA PRO A 32 14.53 -26.75 11.83
C PRO A 32 15.54 -25.72 12.35
N GLY A 33 16.78 -25.75 11.88
CA GLY A 33 17.83 -24.80 12.29
C GLY A 33 17.48 -23.36 11.93
N ALA A 34 16.95 -23.12 10.73
CA ALA A 34 16.50 -21.80 10.30
C ALA A 34 15.33 -21.30 11.16
N SER A 35 14.36 -22.17 11.46
CA SER A 35 13.21 -21.83 12.31
C SER A 35 13.63 -21.49 13.74
N ALA A 36 14.58 -22.23 14.31
CA ALA A 36 15.13 -21.96 15.64
C ALA A 36 15.87 -20.61 15.69
N ALA A 37 16.70 -20.31 14.69
CA ALA A 37 17.38 -19.03 14.59
C ALA A 37 16.38 -17.86 14.44
N ILE A 38 15.35 -18.00 13.62
CA ILE A 38 14.27 -17.01 13.44
C ILE A 38 13.50 -16.78 14.76
N ALA A 39 13.19 -17.83 15.51
CA ALA A 39 12.51 -17.72 16.79
C ALA A 39 13.35 -16.94 17.81
N GLU A 40 14.65 -17.23 17.87
CA GLU A 40 15.55 -16.52 18.80
C GLU A 40 15.76 -15.06 18.40
N LEU A 41 15.87 -14.76 17.11
CA LEU A 41 15.87 -13.37 16.62
C LEU A 41 14.61 -12.62 17.01
N SER A 42 13.44 -13.24 16.84
CA SER A 42 12.15 -12.67 17.19
C SER A 42 12.05 -12.35 18.69
N ARG A 43 12.73 -13.13 19.54
CA ARG A 43 12.82 -12.90 20.98
C ARG A 43 13.80 -11.79 21.35
N LEU A 44 14.95 -11.72 20.66
CA LEU A 44 16.02 -10.77 20.95
C LEU A 44 15.73 -9.35 20.43
N LEU A 45 15.11 -9.21 19.25
CA LEU A 45 14.90 -7.92 18.58
C LEU A 45 14.15 -6.87 19.43
N PRO A 46 13.03 -7.18 20.11
CA PRO A 46 12.30 -6.19 20.91
C PRO A 46 13.12 -5.65 22.10
N VAL A 47 13.94 -6.51 22.72
CA VAL A 47 14.72 -6.16 23.92
C VAL A 47 16.03 -5.46 23.53
N SER A 48 16.62 -5.86 22.41
CA SER A 48 17.92 -5.38 21.97
C SER A 48 17.87 -3.93 21.49
N ALA A 49 16.74 -3.55 20.89
CA ALA A 49 16.56 -2.34 20.10
C ALA A 49 15.25 -1.63 20.46
N GLU A 50 14.88 -1.55 21.74
CA GLU A 50 13.57 -1.02 22.19
C GLU A 50 13.22 0.34 21.58
N ALA A 51 14.18 1.26 21.46
CA ALA A 51 13.99 2.57 20.85
C ALA A 51 13.80 2.56 19.31
N LEU A 52 14.22 1.48 18.65
CA LEU A 52 14.15 1.30 17.19
C LEU A 52 13.06 0.29 16.78
N TYR A 53 12.62 -0.56 17.72
CA TYR A 53 11.69 -1.64 17.45
C TYR A 53 10.25 -1.08 17.34
N PRO A 54 9.50 -1.42 16.28
CA PRO A 54 8.14 -0.92 16.12
C PRO A 54 7.21 -1.34 17.27
N SER A 55 6.25 -0.48 17.61
CA SER A 55 5.22 -0.82 18.59
C SER A 55 4.38 -2.02 18.13
N ARG A 56 3.81 -2.78 19.08
CA ARG A 56 2.93 -3.92 18.76
C ARG A 56 1.74 -3.55 17.88
N SER A 57 1.20 -2.34 18.06
CA SER A 57 0.11 -1.81 17.22
C SER A 57 0.57 -1.63 15.78
N ARG A 58 1.77 -1.08 15.54
CA ARG A 58 2.34 -0.92 14.20
C ARG A 58 2.62 -2.28 13.54
N LEU A 59 3.18 -3.25 14.26
CA LEU A 59 3.44 -4.60 13.75
C LEU A 59 2.14 -5.33 13.36
N THR A 60 1.10 -5.22 14.19
CA THR A 60 -0.21 -5.83 13.90
C THR A 60 -0.81 -5.19 12.65
N MET A 61 -0.72 -3.87 12.55
CA MET A 61 -1.21 -3.09 11.41
C MET A 61 -0.45 -3.45 10.12
N GLU A 62 0.86 -3.66 10.19
CA GLU A 62 1.67 -4.15 9.07
C GLU A 62 1.26 -5.57 8.64
N SER A 63 1.02 -6.49 9.58
CA SER A 63 0.53 -7.84 9.27
C SER A 63 -0.81 -7.82 8.52
N TRP A 64 -1.77 -7.03 9.01
CA TRP A 64 -3.06 -6.84 8.34
C TRP A 64 -2.93 -6.24 6.95
N TYR A 65 -2.02 -5.29 6.80
CA TYR A 65 -1.73 -4.61 5.54
C TYR A 65 -1.18 -5.56 4.48
N HIS A 66 -0.27 -6.45 4.86
CA HIS A 66 0.22 -7.53 4.00
C HIS A 66 -0.89 -8.52 3.64
N LYS A 67 -1.73 -8.92 4.60
CA LYS A 67 -2.88 -9.80 4.36
C LYS A 67 -3.88 -9.19 3.37
N ALA A 68 -4.06 -7.87 3.41
CA ALA A 68 -4.92 -7.13 2.48
C ALA A 68 -4.29 -6.93 1.08
N ARG A 69 -3.17 -7.59 0.75
CA ARG A 69 -2.43 -7.47 -0.52
C ARG A 69 -2.17 -6.01 -0.90
N HIS A 70 -1.80 -5.20 0.11
CA HIS A 70 -1.47 -3.78 -0.06
C HIS A 70 -2.60 -2.92 -0.64
N ALA A 71 -3.85 -3.39 -0.47
CA ALA A 71 -5.06 -2.80 -1.03
C ALA A 71 -5.04 -2.63 -2.57
N THR A 72 -4.16 -3.35 -3.27
CA THR A 72 -4.07 -3.28 -4.74
C THR A 72 -5.38 -3.70 -5.41
N TRP A 73 -6.15 -4.59 -4.78
CA TRP A 73 -7.46 -5.05 -5.25
C TRP A 73 -8.49 -3.93 -5.48
N LEU A 74 -8.25 -2.72 -4.96
CA LEU A 74 -9.11 -1.55 -5.18
C LEU A 74 -9.32 -1.19 -6.66
N TRP A 75 -8.43 -1.65 -7.54
CA TRP A 75 -8.64 -1.55 -8.99
C TRP A 75 -9.97 -2.15 -9.44
N LEU A 76 -10.47 -3.20 -8.77
CA LEU A 76 -11.76 -3.83 -9.06
C LEU A 76 -12.95 -2.90 -8.73
N VAL A 77 -12.83 -2.12 -7.66
CA VAL A 77 -13.89 -1.16 -7.27
C VAL A 77 -13.92 0.01 -8.26
N TYR A 78 -12.74 0.48 -8.70
CA TYR A 78 -12.64 1.46 -9.78
C TYR A 78 -13.11 0.89 -11.13
N LEU A 79 -12.87 -0.39 -11.42
CA LEU A 79 -13.41 -1.07 -12.61
C LEU A 79 -14.95 -1.10 -12.57
N LEU A 80 -15.55 -1.46 -11.42
CA LEU A 80 -17.00 -1.45 -11.26
C LEU A 80 -17.58 -0.06 -11.54
N SER A 81 -16.96 0.98 -10.95
CA SER A 81 -17.29 2.37 -11.23
C SER A 81 -17.18 2.69 -12.73
N LEU A 82 -16.08 2.31 -13.36
CA LEU A 82 -15.82 2.55 -14.78
C LEU A 82 -16.89 1.91 -15.68
N VAL A 83 -17.25 0.65 -15.43
CA VAL A 83 -18.28 -0.08 -16.21
C VAL A 83 -19.64 0.63 -16.13
N PHE A 84 -20.06 1.05 -14.93
CA PHE A 84 -21.33 1.74 -14.77
C PHE A 84 -21.32 3.17 -15.36
N LEU A 85 -20.22 3.90 -15.24
CA LEU A 85 -20.07 5.22 -15.85
C LEU A 85 -20.03 5.12 -17.38
N LEU A 86 -19.32 4.14 -17.95
CA LEU A 86 -19.34 3.85 -19.39
C LEU A 86 -20.75 3.50 -19.86
N SER A 87 -21.45 2.62 -19.12
CA SER A 87 -22.82 2.24 -19.44
C SER A 87 -23.77 3.45 -19.43
N SER A 88 -23.57 4.37 -18.48
CA SER A 88 -24.34 5.62 -18.45
C SER A 88 -24.10 6.48 -19.69
N VAL A 89 -22.87 6.57 -20.19
CA VAL A 89 -22.54 7.40 -21.36
C VAL A 89 -23.01 6.73 -22.65
N ALA A 90 -22.75 5.43 -22.80
CA ALA A 90 -23.07 4.67 -24.01
C ALA A 90 -24.58 4.47 -24.20
N TYR A 91 -25.31 4.16 -23.12
CA TYR A 91 -26.74 3.83 -23.18
C TYR A 91 -27.65 4.92 -22.61
N GLN A 92 -27.09 6.09 -22.26
CA GLN A 92 -27.82 7.20 -21.61
C GLN A 92 -28.57 6.75 -20.33
N TRP A 93 -27.98 5.79 -19.60
CA TRP A 93 -28.63 5.16 -18.46
C TRP A 93 -28.38 5.91 -17.15
N ASP A 94 -29.34 6.74 -16.74
CA ASP A 94 -29.21 7.61 -15.56
C ASP A 94 -28.96 6.86 -14.23
N ARG A 95 -29.54 5.67 -14.03
CA ARG A 95 -29.30 4.88 -12.81
C ARG A 95 -27.90 4.32 -12.78
N ALA A 96 -27.36 3.88 -13.92
CA ALA A 96 -25.97 3.45 -14.01
C ALA A 96 -25.02 4.59 -13.64
N ARG A 97 -25.34 5.85 -13.99
CA ARG A 97 -24.54 6.99 -13.54
C ARG A 97 -24.48 7.10 -12.03
N ALA A 98 -25.64 7.00 -11.36
CA ALA A 98 -25.71 7.11 -9.91
C ALA A 98 -24.93 5.98 -9.22
N ILE A 99 -25.07 4.74 -9.72
CA ILE A 99 -24.31 3.58 -9.23
C ILE A 99 -22.82 3.79 -9.47
N GLY A 100 -22.43 4.24 -10.67
CA GLY A 100 -21.05 4.51 -11.05
C GLY A 100 -20.39 5.58 -10.18
N ILE A 101 -21.06 6.72 -9.95
CA ILE A 101 -20.59 7.77 -9.04
C ILE A 101 -20.49 7.24 -7.60
N GLY A 102 -21.49 6.49 -7.12
CA GLY A 102 -21.46 5.89 -5.80
C GLY A 102 -20.28 4.94 -5.62
N ALA A 103 -20.03 4.08 -6.61
CA ALA A 103 -18.87 3.18 -6.64
C ALA A 103 -17.55 3.96 -6.71
N PHE A 104 -17.48 5.06 -7.49
CA PHE A 104 -16.30 5.92 -7.57
C PHE A 104 -15.95 6.55 -6.23
N VAL A 105 -16.94 7.12 -5.55
CA VAL A 105 -16.78 7.72 -4.22
C VAL A 105 -16.34 6.66 -3.22
N ALA A 106 -16.97 5.49 -3.21
CA ALA A 106 -16.57 4.38 -2.35
C ALA A 106 -15.12 3.92 -2.62
N ALA A 107 -14.73 3.80 -3.90
CA ALA A 107 -13.37 3.47 -4.30
C ALA A 107 -12.37 4.50 -3.79
N LEU A 108 -12.66 5.81 -3.95
CA LEU A 108 -11.80 6.87 -3.47
C LEU A 108 -11.68 6.90 -1.94
N THR A 109 -12.78 6.66 -1.21
CA THR A 109 -12.74 6.56 0.25
C THR A 109 -11.84 5.42 0.69
N LEU A 110 -12.00 4.23 0.11
CA LEU A 110 -11.15 3.08 0.41
C LEU A 110 -9.69 3.33 0.01
N HIS A 111 -9.45 4.01 -1.11
CA HIS A 111 -8.11 4.39 -1.55
C HIS A 111 -7.45 5.38 -0.57
N THR A 112 -8.22 6.34 -0.06
CA THR A 112 -7.76 7.29 0.98
C THR A 112 -7.39 6.54 2.27
N VAL A 113 -8.20 5.57 2.69
CA VAL A 113 -7.91 4.72 3.84
C VAL A 113 -6.63 3.91 3.60
N ALA A 114 -6.43 3.36 2.40
CA ALA A 114 -5.22 2.60 2.06
C ALA A 114 -3.95 3.47 2.10
N LEU A 115 -4.01 4.72 1.61
CA LEU A 115 -2.90 5.67 1.70
C LEU A 115 -2.64 6.09 3.15
N GLY A 116 -3.68 6.39 3.93
CA GLY A 116 -3.56 6.73 5.34
C GLY A 116 -2.96 5.59 6.17
N TRP A 117 -3.39 4.36 5.89
CA TRP A 117 -2.80 3.16 6.48
C TRP A 117 -1.31 3.08 6.17
N ARG A 118 -0.92 3.22 4.90
CA ARG A 118 0.49 3.22 4.48
C ARG A 118 1.30 4.29 5.19
N TRP A 119 0.77 5.52 5.27
CA TRP A 119 1.43 6.62 5.96
C TRP A 119 1.65 6.30 7.45
N TYR A 120 0.65 5.73 8.11
CA TYR A 120 0.76 5.33 9.52
C TYR A 120 1.82 4.23 9.76
N VAL A 121 1.82 3.19 8.91
CA VAL A 121 2.76 2.06 9.05
C VAL A 121 4.19 2.48 8.70
N SER A 122 4.38 3.22 7.61
CA SER A 122 5.72 3.67 7.17
C SER A 122 6.29 4.78 8.07
N GLY A 123 5.43 5.53 8.77
CA GLY A 123 5.85 6.69 9.56
C GLY A 123 6.32 7.87 8.71
N ARG A 124 6.09 7.85 7.39
CA ARG A 124 6.51 8.88 6.43
C ARG A 124 5.45 9.11 5.37
N TRP A 125 5.49 10.26 4.72
CA TRP A 125 4.63 10.53 3.57
C TRP A 125 4.89 9.50 2.44
N PRO A 126 3.84 8.89 1.85
CA PRO A 126 3.98 7.84 0.85
C PRO A 126 4.39 8.42 -0.51
N ASN A 127 5.68 8.67 -0.69
CA ASN A 127 6.27 9.12 -1.96
C ASN A 127 7.73 8.65 -2.14
N SER A 128 8.20 7.68 -1.35
CA SER A 128 9.60 7.25 -1.39
C SER A 128 9.86 6.11 -2.37
N ASN A 129 8.82 5.55 -2.98
CA ASN A 129 8.89 4.44 -3.92
C ASN A 129 7.96 4.72 -5.11
N MET A 130 8.27 4.19 -6.30
CA MET A 130 7.46 4.32 -7.52
C MET A 130 6.01 3.87 -7.30
N PHE A 131 5.80 2.78 -6.54
CA PHE A 131 4.44 2.37 -6.15
C PHE A 131 3.69 3.50 -5.43
N GLU A 132 4.33 4.12 -4.45
CA GLU A 132 3.72 5.15 -3.61
C GLU A 132 3.45 6.43 -4.42
N ALA A 133 4.39 6.80 -5.30
CA ALA A 133 4.21 7.91 -6.21
C ALA A 133 3.01 7.70 -7.15
N VAL A 134 2.94 6.55 -7.83
CA VAL A 134 1.85 6.23 -8.77
C VAL A 134 0.49 6.23 -8.08
N THR A 135 0.37 5.55 -6.93
CA THR A 135 -0.89 5.46 -6.19
C THR A 135 -1.34 6.81 -5.64
N THR A 136 -0.42 7.60 -5.09
CA THR A 136 -0.69 8.96 -4.60
C THR A 136 -1.08 9.90 -5.75
N SER A 137 -0.41 9.84 -6.91
CA SER A 137 -0.74 10.67 -8.07
C SER A 137 -2.15 10.40 -8.61
N VAL A 138 -2.55 9.14 -8.76
CA VAL A 138 -3.90 8.83 -9.24
C VAL A 138 -4.97 9.10 -8.18
N TRP A 139 -4.62 9.03 -6.88
CA TRP A 139 -5.50 9.49 -5.82
C TRP A 139 -5.78 11.00 -5.93
N PHE A 140 -4.75 11.84 -6.14
CA PHE A 140 -4.94 13.27 -6.42
C PHE A 140 -5.78 13.51 -7.67
N GLY A 141 -5.54 12.74 -8.74
CA GLY A 141 -6.34 12.79 -9.97
C GLY A 141 -7.81 12.45 -9.72
N ALA A 142 -8.10 11.46 -8.87
CA ALA A 142 -9.45 11.08 -8.50
C ALA A 142 -10.16 12.13 -7.62
N VAL A 143 -9.43 12.75 -6.67
CA VAL A 143 -9.96 13.89 -5.89
C VAL A 143 -10.30 15.06 -6.81
N LEU A 144 -9.40 15.40 -7.75
CA LEU A 144 -9.63 16.44 -8.74
C LEU A 144 -10.83 16.09 -9.64
N ALA A 145 -10.96 14.83 -10.04
CA ALA A 145 -12.10 14.36 -10.83
C ALA A 145 -13.43 14.62 -10.11
N ILE A 146 -13.53 14.36 -8.80
CA ILE A 146 -14.74 14.70 -8.02
C ILE A 146 -14.98 16.21 -8.02
N ALA A 147 -13.95 17.00 -7.75
CA ALA A 147 -14.09 18.46 -7.70
C ALA A 147 -14.58 19.04 -9.05
N LEU A 148 -14.01 18.55 -10.15
CA LEU A 148 -14.41 18.92 -11.50
C LEU A 148 -15.82 18.44 -11.84
N ASP A 149 -16.20 17.23 -11.43
CA ASP A 149 -17.55 16.70 -11.69
C ASP A 149 -18.62 17.48 -10.90
N LEU A 150 -18.31 17.89 -9.67
CA LEU A 150 -19.16 18.77 -8.86
C LEU A 150 -19.30 20.17 -9.46
N TRP A 151 -18.22 20.71 -10.04
CA TRP A 151 -18.24 22.00 -10.73
C TRP A 151 -19.02 21.91 -12.06
N ALA A 152 -18.77 20.87 -12.85
CA ALA A 152 -19.39 20.62 -14.14
C ALA A 152 -20.79 20.01 -14.06
N ARG A 153 -21.36 19.83 -12.86
CA ARG A 153 -22.65 19.14 -12.62
C ARG A 153 -23.86 19.69 -13.37
N ARG A 154 -23.81 20.95 -13.84
CA ARG A 154 -24.86 21.62 -14.62
C ARG A 154 -24.59 21.64 -16.12
N THR A 155 -23.47 21.07 -16.56
CA THR A 155 -23.06 20.98 -17.96
C THR A 155 -23.32 19.57 -18.50
N PRO A 156 -23.39 19.37 -19.83
CA PRO A 156 -23.51 18.03 -20.42
C PRO A 156 -22.30 17.12 -20.14
N MET A 157 -21.20 17.66 -19.60
CA MET A 157 -19.99 16.90 -19.25
C MET A 157 -20.09 16.15 -17.91
N ARG A 158 -21.25 16.17 -17.24
CA ARG A 158 -21.44 15.50 -15.94
C ARG A 158 -21.17 14.00 -16.03
N GLY A 159 -20.29 13.49 -15.18
CA GLY A 159 -19.86 12.11 -15.10
C GLY A 159 -18.63 11.78 -15.96
N LEU A 160 -18.21 12.66 -16.88
CA LEU A 160 -17.02 12.42 -17.71
C LEU A 160 -15.73 12.53 -16.91
N PHE A 161 -15.65 13.44 -15.94
CA PHE A 161 -14.48 13.55 -15.06
C PHE A 161 -14.37 12.36 -14.12
N ALA A 162 -15.50 11.92 -13.54
CA ALA A 162 -15.53 10.70 -12.75
C ALA A 162 -15.14 9.47 -13.59
N LEU A 163 -15.57 9.41 -14.85
CA LEU A 163 -15.24 8.33 -15.78
C LEU A 163 -13.72 8.26 -16.05
N THR A 164 -13.10 9.38 -16.40
CA THR A 164 -11.65 9.43 -16.66
C THR A 164 -10.84 9.18 -15.39
N GLY A 165 -11.26 9.74 -14.26
CA GLY A 165 -10.68 9.47 -12.95
C GLY A 165 -10.76 8.00 -12.55
N ALA A 166 -11.91 7.34 -12.81
CA ALA A 166 -12.09 5.92 -12.56
C ALA A 166 -11.19 5.07 -13.47
N GLY A 167 -11.10 5.39 -14.76
CA GLY A 167 -10.24 4.70 -15.71
C GLY A 167 -8.76 4.82 -15.35
N ALA A 168 -8.27 6.03 -15.04
CA ALA A 168 -6.88 6.26 -14.65
C ALA A 168 -6.54 5.54 -13.33
N SER A 169 -7.41 5.63 -12.33
CA SER A 169 -7.21 4.97 -11.03
C SER A 169 -7.26 3.45 -11.14
N MET A 170 -8.19 2.91 -11.92
CA MET A 170 -8.27 1.49 -12.23
C MET A 170 -6.98 1.02 -12.89
N ALA A 171 -6.53 1.67 -13.97
CA ALA A 171 -5.34 1.26 -14.72
C ALA A 171 -4.08 1.29 -13.85
N ALA A 172 -3.88 2.34 -13.04
CA ALA A 172 -2.72 2.46 -12.17
C ALA A 172 -2.70 1.41 -11.06
N LEU A 173 -3.82 1.18 -10.37
CA LEU A 173 -3.90 0.16 -9.32
C LEU A 173 -3.85 -1.26 -9.88
N MET A 174 -4.39 -1.47 -11.09
CA MET A 174 -4.28 -2.73 -11.83
C MET A 174 -2.82 -3.01 -12.20
N ALA A 175 -2.10 -2.01 -12.71
CA ALA A 175 -0.67 -2.14 -12.98
C ALA A 175 0.11 -2.46 -11.70
N ALA A 176 -0.22 -1.79 -10.59
CA ALA A 176 0.39 -2.07 -9.29
C ALA A 176 0.08 -3.48 -8.75
N HIS A 177 -1.04 -4.07 -9.17
CA HIS A 177 -1.41 -5.44 -8.82
C HIS A 177 -0.64 -6.49 -9.65
N PHE A 178 -0.50 -6.28 -10.95
CA PHE A 178 0.07 -7.27 -11.88
C PHE A 178 1.58 -7.12 -12.12
N PHE A 179 2.16 -5.95 -11.86
CA PHE A 179 3.59 -5.70 -12.03
C PHE A 179 4.31 -5.42 -10.70
N PRO A 180 4.24 -6.32 -9.70
CA PRO A 180 4.87 -6.08 -8.39
C PRO A 180 6.39 -6.00 -8.45
N GLY A 181 7.03 -6.54 -9.50
CA GLY A 181 8.48 -6.42 -9.71
C GLY A 181 8.93 -4.99 -10.07
N GLN A 182 8.06 -4.19 -10.70
CA GLN A 182 8.33 -2.79 -11.03
C GLN A 182 7.71 -1.85 -9.99
N LEU A 183 6.45 -2.10 -9.61
CA LEU A 183 5.71 -1.35 -8.61
C LEU A 183 5.72 -2.12 -7.29
N ASN A 184 6.89 -2.20 -6.66
CA ASN A 184 7.04 -2.96 -5.42
C ASN A 184 6.19 -2.32 -4.30
N PRO A 185 5.16 -3.00 -3.77
CA PRO A 185 4.31 -2.45 -2.73
C PRO A 185 4.90 -2.57 -1.32
N SER A 186 6.05 -3.23 -1.16
CA SER A 186 6.72 -3.43 0.13
C SER A 186 7.26 -2.12 0.70
N ILE A 187 7.22 -2.03 2.02
CA ILE A 187 7.75 -0.87 2.76
C ILE A 187 9.25 -1.10 2.91
N ASN A 188 10.04 -0.51 2.02
CA ASN A 188 11.50 -0.57 2.07
C ASN A 188 12.07 0.75 2.62
N ASN A 189 13.30 0.68 3.11
CA ASN A 189 14.10 1.87 3.40
C ASN A 189 14.21 2.77 2.16
N MET A 190 14.38 4.07 2.37
CA MET A 190 14.61 5.03 1.29
C MET A 190 15.77 4.53 0.43
N MET A 191 15.58 4.47 -0.89
CA MET A 191 16.72 4.39 -1.79
C MET A 191 17.50 5.70 -1.65
N PRO A 192 18.84 5.65 -1.51
CA PRO A 192 19.68 6.84 -1.42
C PRO A 192 19.61 7.70 -2.70
#